data_AF-A0A4P5X7E1-F1
#
_entry.id   AF-A0A4P5X7E1-F1
#
_cell.length_a   1.000
_cell.length_b   1.000
_cell.length_c   1.000
_cell.angle_alpha   90.00
_cell.angle_beta   90.00
_cell.angle_gamma   90.00
#
_symmetry.space_group_name_H-M   'P 1'
#
loop_
_entity.id
_entity.type
_entity.pdbx_description
1 polymer ?
#
loop_
_entity_poly.entity_id
_entity_poly.type
_entity_poly.pdbx_seq_one_letter_code
_entity_poly.pdbx_strand_id
1 'polypeptide(L)'
;MQNSRRRQVAALLIANGLIAGFLILPDAGAQPGTRTERVGDKDRARGDYTMVSGRTNQGGPSVVYIVDSSNQELVALRWDQTKKVMGGVGYRNLAADSRGAKGR
;
A
#
# COMPACT_ATOMS: atom_id res chain seq x y z
N MET A 1 -43.06 -31.06 -19.26
CA MET A 1 -41.98 -30.04 -19.23
C MET A 1 -41.85 -29.30 -17.89
N GLN A 2 -42.72 -29.50 -16.90
CA GLN A 2 -42.69 -28.76 -15.61
C GLN A 2 -41.64 -29.31 -14.62
N ASN A 3 -41.35 -30.62 -14.68
CA ASN A 3 -40.38 -31.29 -13.80
C ASN A 3 -38.92 -30.91 -14.09
N SER A 4 -38.56 -30.57 -15.33
CA SER A 4 -37.21 -30.11 -15.66
C SER A 4 -36.94 -28.70 -15.14
N ARG A 5 -37.93 -27.80 -15.23
CA ARG A 5 -37.83 -26.43 -14.67
C ARG A 5 -37.69 -26.46 -13.15
N ARG A 6 -38.46 -27.30 -12.45
CA ARG A 6 -38.32 -27.47 -10.98
C ARG A 6 -36.95 -27.99 -10.58
N ARG A 7 -36.40 -28.95 -11.34
CA ARG A 7 -35.04 -29.47 -11.13
C ARG A 7 -33.97 -28.42 -11.42
N GLN A 8 -34.15 -27.58 -12.44
CA GLN A 8 -33.23 -26.47 -12.76
C GLN A 8 -33.25 -25.39 -11.68
N VAL A 9 -34.43 -25.01 -11.18
CA VAL A 9 -34.55 -24.03 -10.08
C VAL A 9 -33.95 -24.59 -8.79
N ALA A 10 -34.21 -25.85 -8.46
CA ALA A 10 -33.59 -26.50 -7.30
C ALA A 10 -32.05 -26.55 -7.43
N ALA A 11 -31.53 -26.87 -8.61
CA ALA A 11 -30.09 -26.86 -8.87
C ALA A 11 -29.49 -25.46 -8.72
N LEU A 12 -30.17 -24.41 -9.19
CA LEU A 12 -29.73 -23.02 -9.04
C LEU A 12 -29.74 -22.55 -7.58
N LEU A 13 -30.76 -22.93 -6.80
CA LEU A 13 -30.82 -22.61 -5.37
C LEU A 13 -29.71 -23.30 -4.58
N ILE A 14 -29.40 -24.56 -4.90
CA ILE A 14 -28.27 -25.28 -4.30
C ILE A 14 -26.95 -24.63 -4.69
N ALA A 15 -26.75 -24.31 -5.97
CA ALA A 15 -25.53 -23.65 -6.45
C ALA A 15 -25.31 -22.29 -5.77
N ASN A 16 -26.34 -21.46 -5.71
CA ASN A 16 -26.25 -20.15 -5.04
C ASN A 16 -26.07 -20.28 -3.53
N GLY A 17 -26.72 -21.26 -2.89
CA GLY A 17 -26.54 -21.56 -1.47
C GLY A 17 -25.11 -22.02 -1.13
N LEU A 18 -24.48 -22.82 -2.01
CA LEU A 18 -23.09 -23.24 -1.86
C LEU A 18 -22.11 -22.06 -2.03
N ILE A 19 -22.38 -21.14 -2.98
CA ILE A 19 -21.57 -19.93 -3.17
C ILE A 19 -21.69 -19.00 -1.95
N ALA A 20 -22.92 -18.77 -1.46
CA ALA A 20 -23.15 -17.95 -0.27
C ALA A 20 -22.55 -18.58 0.99
N GLY A 21 -22.61 -19.92 1.11
CA GLY A 21 -21.98 -20.66 2.19
C GLY A 21 -20.45 -20.53 2.18
N PHE A 22 -19.82 -20.62 0.99
CA PHE A 22 -18.38 -20.43 0.82
C PHE A 22 -17.89 -19.04 1.27
N LEU A 23 -18.70 -18.00 1.07
CA LEU A 23 -18.40 -16.61 1.46
C LEU A 23 -18.42 -16.35 2.98
N ILE A 24 -18.98 -17.26 3.79
CA ILE A 24 -19.17 -17.07 5.24
C ILE A 24 -18.20 -17.93 6.07
N LEU A 25 -17.37 -18.77 5.44
CA LEU A 25 -16.29 -19.44 6.16
C LEU A 25 -15.23 -18.41 6.60
N PRO A 26 -14.79 -18.40 7.88
CA PRO A 26 -13.63 -17.63 8.28
C PRO A 26 -12.40 -18.14 7.51
N ASP A 27 -11.75 -17.23 6.80
CA ASP A 27 -10.65 -17.47 5.88
C ASP A 27 -9.52 -18.33 6.49
N ALA A 28 -9.45 -19.60 6.09
CA ALA A 28 -8.21 -20.38 6.15
C ALA A 28 -7.34 -20.16 4.90
N GLY A 29 -7.76 -19.27 3.99
CA GLY A 29 -7.08 -18.96 2.74
C GLY A 29 -6.94 -17.46 2.57
N ALA A 30 -5.80 -16.92 2.97
CA ALA A 30 -5.40 -15.55 2.71
C ALA A 30 -5.61 -15.15 1.24
N GLN A 31 -6.54 -14.22 1.00
CA GLN A 31 -6.48 -13.35 -0.16
C GLN A 31 -5.45 -12.25 0.12
N PRO A 32 -4.34 -12.14 -0.64
CA PRO A 32 -3.50 -10.94 -0.62
C PRO A 32 -4.22 -9.82 -1.40
N GLY A 33 -5.42 -9.47 -0.97
CA GLY A 33 -6.06 -8.19 -1.25
C GLY A 33 -5.70 -7.29 -0.08
N THR A 34 -4.64 -6.51 -0.24
CA THR A 34 -4.11 -5.55 0.73
C THR A 34 -5.18 -4.55 1.14
N ARG A 35 -6.08 -4.92 2.04
CA ARG A 35 -6.63 -3.99 3.01
C ARG A 35 -5.63 -3.94 4.16
N THR A 36 -4.52 -3.27 3.89
CA THR A 36 -3.90 -2.46 4.93
C THR A 36 -5.02 -1.52 5.38
N GLU A 37 -5.75 -1.95 6.41
CA GLU A 37 -6.27 -0.99 7.37
C GLU A 37 -5.07 -0.10 7.67
N ARG A 38 -5.10 1.12 7.11
CA ARG A 38 -4.26 2.19 7.62
C ARG A 38 -4.59 2.21 9.09
N VAL A 39 -3.73 1.61 9.90
CA VAL A 39 -3.54 1.98 11.28
C VAL A 39 -3.66 3.47 11.25
N GLY A 40 -4.77 3.96 11.80
CA GLY A 40 -5.08 5.36 11.74
C GLY A 40 -3.83 6.09 12.20
N ASP A 41 -3.49 7.12 11.44
CA ASP A 41 -2.51 8.16 11.68
C ASP A 41 -2.87 8.92 12.98
N LYS A 42 -3.17 8.19 14.06
CA LYS A 42 -3.76 8.69 15.30
C LYS A 42 -2.69 9.29 16.22
N ASP A 43 -1.41 9.06 15.92
CA ASP A 43 -0.26 9.62 16.63
C ASP A 43 0.82 10.20 15.69
N ARG A 44 0.51 10.39 14.40
CA ARG A 44 1.47 11.06 13.53
C ARG A 44 1.47 12.54 13.86
N ALA A 45 2.60 13.02 14.38
CA ALA A 45 2.78 14.42 14.65
C ALA A 45 2.64 15.22 13.35
N ARG A 46 2.10 16.44 13.46
CA ARG A 46 2.16 17.39 12.35
C ARG A 46 3.62 17.53 11.93
N GLY A 47 3.89 17.22 10.67
CA GLY A 47 5.24 17.17 10.14
C GLY A 47 5.82 18.57 9.93
N ASP A 48 7.07 18.75 10.34
CA ASP A 48 7.95 19.82 9.89
C ASP A 48 8.76 19.27 8.72
N TYR A 49 8.63 19.92 7.55
CA TYR A 49 9.17 19.41 6.30
C TYR A 49 10.28 20.30 5.75
N THR A 50 11.42 19.71 5.46
CA THR A 50 12.51 20.36 4.73
C THR A 50 12.73 19.67 3.39
N MET A 51 12.85 20.46 2.32
CA MET A 51 13.07 19.94 0.97
C MET A 51 14.43 20.38 0.43
N VAL A 52 15.15 19.43 -0.17
CA VAL A 52 16.46 19.67 -0.77
C VAL A 52 16.54 18.99 -2.13
N SER A 53 16.93 19.73 -3.16
CA SER A 53 17.24 19.16 -4.46
C SER A 53 18.61 18.48 -4.44
N GLY A 54 18.72 17.30 -5.06
CA GLY A 54 19.98 16.59 -5.21
C GLY A 54 20.05 15.79 -6.50
N ARG A 55 21.15 15.07 -6.67
CA ARG A 55 21.38 14.11 -7.75
C ARG A 55 21.60 12.75 -7.14
N THR A 56 21.16 11.71 -7.84
CA THR A 56 21.42 10.33 -7.43
C THR A 56 22.81 9.90 -7.86
N ASN A 57 23.41 8.97 -7.12
CA ASN A 57 24.73 8.41 -7.42
C ASN A 57 24.79 7.67 -8.77
N GLN A 58 23.64 7.22 -9.27
CA GLN A 58 23.53 6.46 -10.52
C GLN A 58 23.54 7.36 -11.76
N GLY A 59 23.55 8.69 -11.60
CA GLY A 59 23.31 9.62 -12.70
C GLY A 59 21.85 9.57 -13.17
N GLY A 60 21.30 10.70 -13.60
CA GLY A 60 19.92 10.78 -14.07
C GLY A 60 19.19 12.05 -13.64
N PRO A 61 17.85 12.08 -13.75
CA PRO A 61 17.04 13.24 -13.42
C PRO A 61 17.21 13.65 -11.96
N SER A 62 17.16 14.96 -11.70
CA SER A 62 17.22 15.52 -10.34
C SER A 62 16.17 14.88 -9.42
N VAL A 63 16.55 14.69 -8.16
CA VAL A 63 15.69 14.16 -7.11
C VAL A 63 15.45 15.23 -6.08
N VAL A 64 14.23 15.28 -5.55
CA VAL A 64 13.88 16.10 -4.40
C VAL A 64 13.80 15.19 -3.19
N TYR A 65 14.62 15.48 -2.19
CA TYR A 65 14.57 14.82 -0.89
C TYR A 65 13.71 15.64 0.04
N ILE A 66 12.72 14.99 0.64
CA ILE A 66 11.83 15.59 1.65
C ILE A 66 12.14 14.89 2.96
N VAL A 67 12.53 15.67 3.97
CA VAL A 67 12.77 15.20 5.33
C VAL A 67 11.61 15.67 6.19
N ASP A 68 10.90 14.73 6.80
CA ASP A 68 9.92 14.97 7.85
C ASP A 68 10.61 14.76 9.20
N SER A 69 10.97 15.85 9.87
CA SER A 69 11.70 15.77 11.13
C SER A 69 10.81 15.31 12.29
N SER A 70 9.51 15.61 12.24
CA SER A 70 8.57 15.23 13.30
C SER A 70 8.33 13.72 13.33
N ASN A 71 8.30 13.10 12.14
CA ASN A 71 8.04 11.66 12.00
C ASN A 71 9.31 10.84 11.71
N GLN A 72 10.47 11.50 11.61
CA GLN A 72 11.76 10.89 11.34
C GLN A 72 11.76 10.08 10.03
N GLU A 73 11.21 10.67 8.97
CA GLU A 73 11.09 10.04 7.66
C GLU A 73 11.83 10.83 6.60
N LEU A 74 12.35 10.13 5.60
CA LEU A 74 12.92 10.71 4.40
C LEU A 74 12.26 10.08 3.18
N VAL A 75 11.76 10.92 2.29
CA VAL A 75 11.17 10.51 1.01
C VAL A 75 11.96 11.14 -0.13
N ALA A 76 12.36 10.33 -1.10
CA ALA A 76 12.99 10.79 -2.32
C ALA A 76 11.97 10.76 -3.45
N LEU A 77 11.77 11.90 -4.12
CA LEU A 77 10.84 12.04 -5.24
C LEU A 77 11.57 12.46 -6.51
N ARG A 78 11.05 12.02 -7.65
CA ARG A 78 11.55 12.41 -8.98
C ARG A 78 10.39 12.85 -9.86
N TRP A 79 10.64 13.89 -10.65
CA TRP A 79 9.68 14.32 -11.67
C TRP A 79 9.74 13.41 -12.91
N ASP A 80 8.59 12.84 -13.29
CA ASP A 80 8.41 12.18 -14.57
C ASP A 80 8.02 13.23 -15.62
N GLN A 81 8.94 13.50 -16.55
CA GLN A 81 8.74 14.50 -17.60
C GLN A 81 7.65 14.13 -18.62
N THR A 82 7.38 12.83 -18.80
CA THR A 82 6.38 12.36 -19.77
C THR A 82 5.00 12.43 -19.16
N LYS A 83 4.85 11.91 -17.94
CA LYS A 83 3.56 11.83 -17.25
C LYS A 83 3.20 13.11 -16.49
N LYS A 84 4.14 14.03 -16.33
CA LYS A 84 3.99 15.29 -15.58
C LYS A 84 3.53 15.05 -14.14
N VAL A 85 4.18 14.10 -13.46
CA VAL A 85 3.87 13.74 -12.06
C VAL A 85 5.14 13.51 -11.25
N MET A 86 5.07 13.72 -9.92
CA MET A 86 6.12 13.31 -8.99
C MET A 86 5.96 11.83 -8.65
N GLY A 87 6.99 11.04 -8.90
CA GLY A 87 7.08 9.63 -8.55
C GLY A 87 8.03 9.40 -7.38
N GLY A 88 7.65 8.49 -6.47
CA GLY A 88 8.53 8.04 -5.40
C GLY A 88 9.72 7.25 -5.92
N VAL A 89 10.93 7.65 -5.53
CA VAL A 89 12.19 6.95 -5.80
C VAL A 89 12.58 6.07 -4.63
N GLY A 90 12.30 6.52 -3.41
CA GLY A 90 12.64 5.77 -2.20
C GLY A 90 12.05 6.38 -0.96
N TYR A 91 12.07 5.57 0.10
CA TYR A 91 11.62 5.92 1.44
C TYR A 91 12.66 5.43 2.45
N ARG A 92 12.83 6.18 3.54
CA ARG A 92 13.69 5.77 4.64
C ARG A 92 13.15 6.23 5.98
N ASN A 93 13.26 5.36 6.98
CA ASN A 93 12.96 5.68 8.37
C ASN A 93 14.28 6.03 9.09
N LEU A 94 14.42 7.31 9.44
CA LEU A 94 15.63 7.86 10.04
C LEU A 94 15.83 7.36 11.47
N ALA A 95 14.73 7.08 12.19
CA ALA A 95 14.78 6.48 13.53
C ALA A 95 15.46 5.11 13.49
N ALA A 96 15.07 4.28 12.54
CA ALA A 96 15.65 2.95 12.33
C ALA A 96 17.12 3.04 11.88
N ASP A 97 17.45 3.95 10.96
CA ASP A 97 18.82 4.15 10.49
C ASP A 97 19.76 4.58 11.62
N SER A 98 19.31 5.47 12.51
CA SER A 98 20.11 5.96 13.64
C SER A 98 20.53 4.86 14.62
N ARG A 99 19.76 3.76 14.70
CA ARG A 99 20.07 2.62 15.57
C ARG A 99 21.07 1.66 14.95
N GLY A 100 21.09 1.56 13.61
CA GLY A 100 22.05 0.75 12.86
C GLY A 100 23.40 1.44 12.66
N ALA A 101 23.42 2.76 12.60
CA ALA A 101 24.62 3.57 12.47
C ALA A 101 25.09 4.07 13.85
N LYS A 102 25.56 3.18 14.73
CA LYS A 102 26.52 3.59 15.76
C LYS A 102 27.84 3.91 15.04
N GLY A 103 27.98 5.14 14.56
CA GLY A 103 29.27 5.66 14.14
C GLY A 103 30.16 5.86 15.37
N ARG A 104 31.27 5.11 15.39
CA ARG A 104 32.53 5.30 16.16
C ARG A 104 32.44 5.94 17.55
#